data_AF-A0A424WGF0-F1
#
_entry.id   AF-A0A424WGF0-F1
#
_cell.length_a   1.000
_cell.length_b   1.000
_cell.length_c   1.000
_cell.angle_alpha   90.00
_cell.angle_beta   90.00
_cell.angle_gamma   90.00
#
_symmetry.space_group_name_H-M   'P 1'
#
loop_
_entity.id
_entity.type
_entity.pdbx_description
1 polymer ?
#
loop_
_entity_poly.entity_id
_entity_poly.type
_entity_poly.pdbx_seq_one_letter_code
_entity_poly.pdbx_strand_id
1 'polypeptide(L)'
;MPSALTKWLTSIAFGLLVAWASGGVVNPVMQHAFGLADLTGLAYMAALDKMLITTGIVSLLIGLALVAALVRIPNFRRLIGWGCAMLGLAVLLNLLGALLAMEPGIFNPATGGKQAANDAYTALFFWALIFGLPYLGAGLALTIGGWVLIRKNPGPGAAKPA
;
A
#
# COMPACT_ATOMS: atom_id res chain seq x y z
N MET A 1 25.34 -17.57 -6.40
CA MET A 1 24.19 -17.29 -5.51
C MET A 1 24.45 -15.95 -4.85
N PRO A 2 23.46 -15.04 -4.72
CA PRO A 2 23.66 -13.80 -3.99
C PRO A 2 24.02 -14.10 -2.53
N SER A 3 24.85 -13.26 -1.93
CA SER A 3 25.30 -13.47 -0.55
C SER A 3 24.11 -13.40 0.41
N ALA A 4 24.24 -14.04 1.59
CA ALA A 4 23.23 -13.96 2.64
C ALA A 4 22.91 -12.49 3.01
N LEU A 5 23.93 -11.63 2.98
CA LEU A 5 23.80 -10.19 3.19
C LEU A 5 22.89 -9.53 2.14
N THR A 6 23.12 -9.79 0.85
CA THR A 6 22.28 -9.23 -0.23
C THR A 6 20.83 -9.65 -0.06
N LYS A 7 20.59 -10.92 0.27
CA LYS A 7 19.24 -11.45 0.52
C LYS A 7 18.53 -10.74 1.67
N TRP A 8 19.24 -10.50 2.77
CA TRP A 8 18.74 -9.75 3.92
C TRP A 8 18.43 -8.29 3.55
N LEU A 9 19.37 -7.60 2.91
CA LEU A 9 19.19 -6.21 2.48
C LEU A 9 17.99 -6.05 1.54
N THR A 10 17.84 -6.95 0.55
CA THR A 10 16.68 -6.93 -0.36
C THR A 10 15.37 -7.16 0.39
N SER A 11 15.34 -8.08 1.35
CA SER A 11 14.14 -8.35 2.14
C SER A 11 13.76 -7.15 3.01
N ILE A 12 14.74 -6.52 3.67
CA ILE A 12 14.54 -5.30 4.47
C ILE A 12 14.04 -4.16 3.60
N ALA A 13 14.63 -3.96 2.42
CA ALA A 13 14.19 -2.93 1.48
C ALA A 13 12.71 -3.12 1.08
N PHE A 14 12.31 -4.33 0.69
CA PHE A 14 10.90 -4.61 0.38
C PHE A 14 10.00 -4.48 1.61
N GLY A 15 10.44 -4.93 2.78
CA GLY A 15 9.73 -4.77 4.05
C GLY A 15 9.42 -3.31 4.37
N LEU A 16 10.42 -2.43 4.27
CA LEU A 16 10.29 -1.00 4.50
C LEU A 16 9.37 -0.33 3.47
N LEU A 17 9.53 -0.67 2.18
CA LEU A 17 8.69 -0.11 1.11
C LEU A 17 7.23 -0.52 1.26
N VAL A 18 6.95 -1.78 1.63
CA VAL A 18 5.59 -2.25 1.87
C VAL A 18 5.01 -1.65 3.14
N ALA A 19 5.78 -1.55 4.23
CA ALA A 19 5.34 -0.87 5.45
C ALA A 19 4.96 0.59 5.16
N TRP A 20 5.79 1.30 4.41
CA TRP A 20 5.49 2.68 3.99
C TRP A 20 4.21 2.74 3.13
N ALA A 21 4.11 1.90 2.09
CA ALA A 21 2.93 1.87 1.21
C ALA A 21 1.65 1.47 1.96
N SER A 22 1.76 0.61 2.98
CA SER A 22 0.61 0.18 3.80
C SER A 22 0.00 1.32 4.62
N GLY A 23 0.77 2.39 4.89
CA GLY A 23 0.26 3.58 5.58
C GLY A 23 -0.96 4.18 4.91
N GLY A 24 -1.06 4.12 3.58
CA GLY A 24 -2.23 4.59 2.85
C GLY A 24 -3.52 3.81 3.09
N VAL A 25 -3.41 2.58 3.61
CA VAL A 25 -4.55 1.73 3.98
C VAL A 25 -4.78 1.76 5.49
N VAL A 26 -3.71 1.65 6.27
CA VAL A 26 -3.79 1.57 7.73
C VAL A 26 -4.26 2.90 8.33
N ASN A 27 -3.78 4.03 7.80
CA ASN A 27 -4.11 5.35 8.34
C ASN A 27 -5.62 5.67 8.32
N PRO A 28 -6.37 5.55 7.20
CA PRO A 28 -7.81 5.79 7.21
C PRO A 28 -8.58 4.82 8.13
N VAL A 29 -8.16 3.56 8.23
CA VAL A 29 -8.75 2.60 9.18
C VAL A 29 -8.52 3.04 10.63
N MET A 30 -7.32 3.52 10.95
CA MET A 30 -6.97 4.01 12.29
C MET A 30 -7.71 5.31 12.61
N GLN A 31 -7.90 6.21 11.65
CA GLN A 31 -8.71 7.42 11.86
C GLN A 31 -10.14 7.10 12.28
N HIS A 32 -10.75 6.11 11.62
CA HIS A 32 -12.08 5.63 11.98
C HIS A 32 -12.08 4.89 13.32
N ALA A 33 -11.07 4.05 13.60
CA ALA A 33 -10.99 3.29 14.86
C ALA A 33 -10.79 4.19 16.09
N PHE A 34 -10.07 5.30 15.95
CA PHE A 34 -9.81 6.26 17.01
C PHE A 34 -10.85 7.39 17.10
N GLY A 35 -11.85 7.42 16.20
CA GLY A 35 -12.98 8.35 16.26
C GLY A 35 -12.57 9.82 16.16
N LEU A 36 -11.55 10.14 15.36
CA LEU A 36 -11.00 11.51 15.31
C LEU A 36 -11.97 12.56 14.79
N ALA A 37 -12.99 12.17 14.02
CA ALA A 37 -13.97 13.08 13.42
C ALA A 37 -14.79 13.86 14.48
N ASP A 38 -15.01 13.27 15.66
CA ASP A 38 -15.87 13.85 16.70
C ASP A 38 -15.07 14.62 17.77
N LEU A 39 -13.74 14.61 17.69
CA LEU A 39 -12.85 15.18 18.70
C LEU A 39 -12.35 16.57 18.29
N THR A 40 -12.21 17.47 19.26
CA THR A 40 -11.63 18.80 19.07
C THR A 40 -10.65 19.16 20.19
N GLY A 41 -9.79 20.16 19.94
CA GLY A 41 -8.86 20.70 20.94
C GLY A 41 -7.85 19.68 21.48
N LEU A 42 -7.61 19.71 22.79
CA LEU A 42 -6.61 18.84 23.45
C LEU A 42 -6.96 17.35 23.37
N ALA A 43 -8.25 17.00 23.34
CA ALA A 43 -8.70 15.62 23.21
C ALA A 43 -8.37 15.05 21.82
N TYR A 44 -8.51 15.87 20.77
CA TYR A 44 -8.09 15.52 19.41
C TYR A 44 -6.57 15.26 19.35
N MET A 45 -5.76 16.14 19.92
CA MET A 45 -4.29 16.00 19.87
C MET A 45 -3.82 14.73 20.60
N ALA A 46 -4.38 14.43 21.77
CA ALA A 46 -4.03 13.22 22.51
C ALA A 46 -4.47 11.93 21.78
N ALA A 47 -5.62 11.96 21.09
CA ALA A 47 -6.09 10.84 20.27
C ALA A 47 -5.24 10.67 19.00
N LEU A 48 -4.86 11.78 18.36
CA LEU A 48 -4.00 11.80 17.18
C LEU A 48 -2.62 11.20 17.48
N ASP A 49 -1.98 11.59 18.58
CA ASP A 49 -0.69 11.02 18.99
C ASP A 49 -0.77 9.51 19.19
N LYS A 50 -1.80 9.04 19.91
CA LYS A 50 -2.04 7.61 20.10
C LYS A 50 -2.29 6.88 18.78
N MET A 51 -3.06 7.49 17.89
CA MET A 51 -3.33 6.95 16.56
C MET A 51 -2.04 6.82 15.74
N LEU A 52 -1.21 7.88 15.70
CA LEU A 52 0.04 7.90 14.94
C LEU A 52 1.02 6.85 15.47
N ILE A 53 1.17 6.74 16.80
CA ILE A 53 2.00 5.71 17.43
C ILE A 53 1.50 4.31 17.06
N THR A 54 0.20 4.07 17.20
CA THR A 54 -0.42 2.76 16.88
C THR A 54 -0.26 2.41 15.41
N THR A 55 -0.49 3.38 14.52
CA THR A 55 -0.31 3.25 13.06
C THR A 55 1.13 2.91 12.71
N GLY A 56 2.10 3.58 13.36
CA GLY A 56 3.52 3.31 13.21
C GLY A 56 3.89 1.89 13.63
N ILE A 57 3.40 1.44 14.78
CA ILE A 57 3.63 0.08 15.29
C ILE A 57 3.05 -0.96 14.33
N VAL A 58 1.80 -0.78 13.89
CA VAL A 58 1.15 -1.71 12.96
C VAL A 58 1.89 -1.78 11.62
N SER A 59 2.28 -0.63 11.07
CA SER A 59 3.06 -0.57 9.82
C SER A 59 4.43 -1.25 9.96
N LEU A 60 5.09 -1.08 11.09
CA LEU A 60 6.37 -1.72 11.39
C LEU A 60 6.21 -3.25 11.53
N LEU A 61 5.14 -3.72 12.18
CA LEU A 61 4.82 -5.14 12.27
C LEU A 61 4.55 -5.78 10.90
N ILE A 62 3.83 -5.08 10.01
CA ILE A 62 3.61 -5.51 8.62
C ILE A 62 4.96 -5.67 7.90
N GLY A 63 5.83 -4.67 8.02
CA GLY A 63 7.17 -4.70 7.45
C GLY A 63 7.99 -5.88 7.97
N LEU A 64 8.06 -6.06 9.29
CA LEU A 64 8.78 -7.17 9.92
C LEU A 64 8.26 -8.54 9.49
N ALA A 65 6.94 -8.71 9.45
CA ALA A 65 6.30 -9.94 8.98
C ALA A 65 6.69 -10.26 7.53
N LEU A 66 6.71 -9.25 6.66
CA LEU A 66 7.14 -9.41 5.28
C LEU A 66 8.63 -9.75 5.16
N VAL A 67 9.51 -9.07 5.90
CA VAL A 67 10.95 -9.40 5.93
C VAL A 67 11.15 -10.85 6.36
N ALA A 68 10.48 -11.27 7.44
CA ALA A 68 10.56 -12.64 7.95
C ALA A 68 10.07 -13.67 6.93
N ALA A 69 9.03 -13.35 6.15
CA ALA A 69 8.52 -14.20 5.09
C ALA A 69 9.49 -14.27 3.89
N LEU A 70 10.02 -13.13 3.43
CA LEU A 70 10.91 -13.04 2.27
C LEU A 70 12.27 -13.71 2.52
N VAL A 71 12.85 -13.53 3.72
CA VAL A 71 14.13 -14.16 4.09
C VAL A 71 14.05 -15.68 4.05
N ARG A 72 12.87 -16.28 4.26
CA ARG A 72 12.69 -17.74 4.19
C ARG A 72 12.71 -18.29 2.76
N ILE A 73 12.61 -17.44 1.73
CA ILE A 73 12.56 -17.89 0.33
C ILE A 73 13.99 -18.25 -0.14
N PRO A 74 14.27 -19.50 -0.54
CA PRO A 74 15.62 -19.93 -0.90
C PRO A 74 16.07 -19.36 -2.26
N ASN A 75 15.15 -19.20 -3.22
CA ASN A 75 15.44 -18.67 -4.54
C ASN A 75 15.34 -17.13 -4.56
N PHE A 76 16.45 -16.45 -4.84
CA PHE A 76 16.52 -14.98 -4.86
C PHE A 76 15.60 -14.33 -5.90
N ARG A 77 15.44 -14.93 -7.09
CA ARG A 77 14.51 -14.39 -8.12
C ARG A 77 13.06 -14.49 -7.67
N ARG A 78 12.72 -15.56 -6.94
CA ARG A 78 11.39 -15.74 -6.34
C ARG A 78 11.16 -14.78 -5.18
N LEU A 79 12.20 -14.46 -4.40
CA LEU A 79 12.15 -13.43 -3.36
C LEU A 79 11.83 -12.06 -3.95
N ILE A 80 12.56 -11.63 -4.99
CA ILE A 80 12.27 -10.38 -5.70
C ILE A 80 10.85 -10.42 -6.27
N GLY A 81 10.43 -11.56 -6.84
CA GLY A 81 9.08 -11.74 -7.34
C GLY A 81 7.99 -11.48 -6.29
N TRP A 82 8.13 -12.06 -5.09
CA TRP A 82 7.22 -11.82 -3.97
C TRP A 82 7.31 -10.40 -3.41
N GLY A 83 8.52 -9.84 -3.32
CA GLY A 83 8.73 -8.45 -2.90
C GLY A 83 8.01 -7.46 -3.83
N CYS A 84 8.20 -7.60 -5.14
CA CYS A 84 7.51 -6.78 -6.14
C CYS A 84 5.99 -7.02 -6.13
N ALA A 85 5.54 -8.27 -5.98
CA ALA A 85 4.11 -8.58 -5.95
C ALA A 85 3.41 -7.95 -4.74
N MET A 86 4.00 -8.05 -3.56
CA MET A 86 3.45 -7.46 -2.32
C MET A 86 3.52 -5.93 -2.34
N LEU A 87 4.60 -5.37 -2.87
CA LEU A 87 4.71 -3.92 -3.05
C LEU A 87 3.69 -3.38 -4.05
N GLY A 88 3.54 -4.05 -5.20
CA GLY A 88 2.53 -3.70 -6.18
C GLY A 88 1.12 -3.75 -5.61
N LEU A 89 0.80 -4.80 -4.85
CA LEU A 89 -0.49 -4.92 -4.16
C LEU A 89 -0.70 -3.80 -3.14
N ALA A 90 0.32 -3.49 -2.32
CA ALA A 90 0.23 -2.40 -1.34
C ALA A 90 -0.02 -1.03 -2.01
N VAL A 91 0.65 -0.76 -3.14
CA VAL A 91 0.43 0.46 -3.94
C VAL A 91 -0.99 0.51 -4.49
N LEU A 92 -1.52 -0.61 -5.01
CA LEU A 92 -2.89 -0.67 -5.52
C LEU A 92 -3.95 -0.49 -4.42
N LEU A 93 -3.72 -1.08 -3.24
CA LEU A 93 -4.61 -0.89 -2.10
C LEU A 93 -4.57 0.54 -1.56
N ASN A 94 -3.40 1.20 -1.61
CA ASN A 94 -3.28 2.61 -1.26
C ASN A 94 -4.10 3.49 -2.24
N LEU A 95 -4.01 3.21 -3.55
CA LEU A 95 -4.84 3.89 -4.54
C LEU A 95 -6.33 3.70 -4.27
N LEU A 96 -6.76 2.49 -3.93
CA LEU A 96 -8.14 2.20 -3.55
C LEU A 96 -8.56 2.95 -2.28
N GLY A 97 -7.69 2.97 -1.26
CA GLY A 97 -7.91 3.71 -0.01
C GLY A 97 -8.09 5.22 -0.25
N ALA A 98 -7.28 5.80 -1.14
CA ALA A 98 -7.40 7.20 -1.53
C ALA A 98 -8.74 7.53 -2.20
N LEU A 99 -9.26 6.62 -3.05
CA LEU A 99 -10.58 6.77 -3.66
C LEU A 99 -11.71 6.65 -2.63
N LEU A 100 -11.59 5.71 -1.68
CA LEU A 100 -12.58 5.52 -0.61
C LEU A 100 -12.61 6.66 0.40
N ALA A 101 -11.52 7.40 0.54
CA ALA A 101 -11.44 8.57 1.41
C ALA A 101 -12.06 9.84 0.78
N MET A 102 -12.43 9.81 -0.50
CA MET A 102 -13.07 10.96 -1.15
C MET A 102 -14.53 11.09 -0.70
N GLU A 103 -14.94 12.31 -0.34
CA GLU A 103 -16.29 12.57 0.13
C GLU A 103 -17.30 12.56 -1.03
N PRO A 104 -18.22 11.59 -1.11
CA PRO A 104 -19.09 11.42 -2.27
C PRO A 104 -20.11 12.57 -2.42
N GLY A 105 -20.41 13.29 -1.34
CA GLY A 105 -21.36 14.40 -1.34
C GLY A 105 -20.93 15.60 -2.19
N ILE A 106 -19.63 15.79 -2.39
CA ILE A 106 -19.07 16.91 -3.17
C ILE A 106 -19.29 16.70 -4.68
N PHE A 107 -19.37 15.44 -5.14
CA PHE A 107 -19.59 15.09 -6.55
C PHE A 107 -21.07 15.16 -6.98
N ASN A 108 -21.99 15.28 -6.02
CA ASN A 108 -23.41 15.37 -6.31
C ASN A 108 -23.86 16.84 -6.40
N PRO A 109 -24.33 17.30 -7.58
CA PRO A 109 -24.74 18.69 -7.78
C PRO A 109 -25.97 19.10 -6.95
N ALA A 110 -26.75 18.14 -6.45
CA ALA A 110 -27.89 18.41 -5.56
C ALA A 110 -27.48 18.73 -4.12
N THR A 111 -26.30 18.28 -3.67
CA THR A 111 -25.79 18.49 -2.31
C THR A 111 -24.64 19.49 -2.25
N GLY A 112 -23.70 19.44 -3.20
CA GLY A 112 -22.55 20.36 -3.28
C GLY A 112 -22.79 21.61 -4.14
N GLY A 113 -23.88 21.64 -4.91
CA GLY A 113 -24.11 22.66 -5.92
C GLY A 113 -23.34 22.39 -7.23
N LYS A 114 -23.86 22.93 -8.35
CA LYS A 114 -23.33 22.65 -9.70
C LYS A 114 -21.86 23.04 -9.88
N GLN A 115 -21.44 24.17 -9.32
CA GLN A 115 -20.07 24.65 -9.47
C GLN A 115 -19.07 23.79 -8.68
N ALA A 116 -19.36 23.51 -7.40
CA ALA A 116 -18.48 22.67 -6.58
C ALA A 116 -18.37 21.23 -7.12
N ALA A 117 -19.46 20.68 -7.68
CA ALA A 117 -19.41 19.38 -8.34
C ALA A 117 -18.47 19.41 -9.55
N ASN A 118 -18.56 20.43 -10.42
CA ASN A 118 -17.66 20.58 -11.57
C ASN A 118 -16.19 20.75 -11.15
N ASP A 119 -15.94 21.53 -10.10
CA ASP A 119 -14.60 21.72 -9.54
C ASP A 119 -14.03 20.40 -8.99
N ALA A 120 -14.86 19.60 -8.31
CA ALA A 120 -14.48 18.29 -7.80
C ALA A 120 -14.19 17.27 -8.90
N TYR A 121 -14.99 17.25 -9.99
CA TYR A 121 -14.69 16.40 -11.16
C TYR A 121 -13.37 16.81 -11.82
N THR A 122 -13.10 18.11 -11.91
CA THR A 122 -11.85 18.63 -12.46
C THR A 122 -10.66 18.25 -11.58
N ALA A 123 -10.79 18.40 -10.26
CA ALA A 123 -9.78 17.99 -9.29
C ALA A 123 -9.52 16.48 -9.35
N LEU A 124 -10.58 15.67 -9.44
CA LEU A 124 -10.48 14.21 -9.58
C LEU A 124 -9.75 13.83 -10.88
N PHE A 125 -10.03 14.50 -11.99
CA PHE A 125 -9.35 14.28 -13.26
C PHE A 125 -7.84 14.54 -13.15
N PHE A 126 -7.44 15.68 -12.58
CA PHE A 126 -6.02 15.99 -12.39
C PHE A 126 -5.35 15.07 -11.38
N TRP A 127 -6.02 14.74 -10.27
CA TRP A 127 -5.52 13.76 -9.32
C TRP A 127 -5.32 12.40 -9.97
N ALA A 128 -6.27 11.95 -10.79
CA ALA A 128 -6.17 10.69 -11.51
C ALA A 128 -5.01 10.70 -12.51
N LEU A 129 -4.74 11.83 -13.18
CA LEU A 129 -3.64 11.93 -14.15
C LEU A 129 -2.27 12.01 -13.47
N ILE A 130 -2.14 12.75 -12.38
CA ILE A 130 -0.87 13.02 -11.69
C ILE A 130 -0.51 11.90 -10.72
N PHE A 131 -1.49 11.35 -10.01
CA PHE A 131 -1.27 10.35 -8.96
C PHE A 131 -1.93 9.01 -9.32
N GLY A 132 -3.19 9.02 -9.74
CA GLY A 132 -3.95 7.80 -9.98
C GLY A 132 -3.32 6.85 -11.00
N LEU A 133 -3.10 7.33 -12.22
CA LEU A 133 -2.55 6.56 -13.34
C LEU A 133 -1.12 6.06 -13.07
N PRO A 134 -0.19 6.89 -12.56
CA PRO A 134 1.13 6.42 -12.20
C PRO A 134 1.10 5.33 -11.12
N TYR A 135 0.28 5.49 -10.07
CA TYR A 135 0.14 4.48 -9.02
C TYR A 135 -0.49 3.18 -9.56
N LEU A 136 -1.53 3.30 -10.40
CA LEU A 136 -2.18 2.17 -11.04
C LEU A 136 -1.19 1.42 -11.94
N GLY A 137 -0.49 2.14 -12.82
CA GLY A 137 0.48 1.59 -13.75
C GLY A 137 1.66 0.93 -13.02
N ALA A 138 2.27 1.62 -12.05
CA ALA A 138 3.37 1.08 -11.26
C ALA A 138 2.93 -0.12 -10.41
N GLY A 139 1.78 -0.02 -9.74
CA GLY A 139 1.21 -1.10 -8.93
C GLY A 139 0.92 -2.35 -9.76
N LEU A 140 0.30 -2.20 -10.93
CA LEU A 140 0.05 -3.30 -11.86
C LEU A 140 1.36 -3.88 -12.42
N ALA A 141 2.29 -3.04 -12.85
CA ALA A 141 3.58 -3.50 -13.39
C ALA A 141 4.38 -4.30 -12.35
N LEU A 142 4.43 -3.84 -11.10
CA LEU A 142 5.09 -4.54 -10.00
C LEU A 142 4.38 -5.85 -9.65
N THR A 143 3.04 -5.84 -9.61
CA THR A 143 2.24 -7.03 -9.29
C THR A 143 2.39 -8.10 -10.37
N ILE A 144 2.20 -7.73 -11.63
CA ILE A 144 2.29 -8.63 -12.78
C ILE A 144 3.74 -9.10 -12.97
N GLY A 145 4.70 -8.18 -12.95
CA GLY A 145 6.12 -8.50 -13.08
C GLY A 145 6.61 -9.43 -11.97
N GLY A 146 6.21 -9.15 -10.72
CA GLY A 146 6.49 -10.00 -9.57
C GLY A 146 5.89 -11.40 -9.72
N TRP A 147 4.63 -11.47 -10.14
CA TRP A 147 3.93 -12.73 -10.39
C TRP A 147 4.57 -13.58 -11.49
N VAL A 148 4.98 -12.95 -12.60
CA VAL A 148 5.71 -13.62 -13.69
C VAL A 148 7.03 -14.17 -13.18
N LEU A 149 7.77 -13.43 -12.36
CA LEU A 149 9.03 -13.91 -11.75
C LEU A 149 8.80 -15.11 -10.82
N ILE A 150 7.73 -15.11 -10.04
CA ILE A 150 7.35 -16.25 -9.19
C ILE A 150 7.06 -17.49 -10.05
N ARG A 151 6.27 -17.35 -11.12
CA ARG A 151 5.93 -18.47 -12.02
C ARG A 151 7.13 -19.01 -12.78
N LYS A 152 8.03 -18.13 -13.23
CA LYS A 152 9.25 -18.52 -13.95
C LYS A 152 10.32 -19.15 -13.05
N ASN A 153 10.19 -19.06 -11.73
CA ASN A 153 11.13 -19.63 -10.77
C ASN A 153 10.40 -20.48 -9.72
N PRO A 154 9.90 -21.67 -10.10
CA PRO A 154 9.23 -22.56 -9.18
C PRO A 154 10.14 -22.90 -8.00
N GLY A 155 9.57 -22.99 -6.79
CA GLY A 155 10.33 -23.38 -5.59
C GLY A 155 10.83 -24.82 -5.68
N PRO A 156 11.74 -25.23 -4.78
CA PRO A 156 12.14 -26.63 -4.65
C PRO A 156 10.88 -27.48 -4.44
N GLY A 157 10.58 -28.40 -5.35
CA GLY A 157 9.41 -29.29 -5.29
C GLY A 157 8.36 -29.13 -6.40
N ALA A 158 8.40 -28.05 -7.18
CA ALA A 158 7.52 -27.90 -8.35
C ALA A 158 8.18 -28.56 -9.57
N ALA A 159 8.02 -29.89 -9.68
CA ALA A 159 8.39 -30.63 -10.88
C ALA A 159 7.65 -30.07 -12.11
N LYS A 160 8.34 -29.96 -13.24
CA LYS A 160 7.73 -29.76 -14.56
C LYS A 160 6.76 -30.94 -14.79
N PRO A 161 5.47 -30.72 -15.12
CA PRO A 161 4.70 -31.79 -15.74
C PRO A 161 5.39 -32.18 -17.05
N ALA A 162 5.60 -33.48 -17.22
CA ALA A 162 6.21 -34.09 -18.40
C ALA A 162 5.36 -33.85 -19.66
#